data_AF-U1G9Q8-F1
#
_entry.id   AF-U1G9Q8-F1
#
_cell.length_a   1.000
_cell.length_b   1.000
_cell.length_c   1.000
_cell.angle_alpha   90.00
_cell.angle_beta   90.00
_cell.angle_gamma   90.00
#
_symmetry.space_group_name_H-M   'P 1'
#
loop_
_entity.id
_entity.type
_entity.pdbx_description
1 polymer ?
#
loop_
_entity_poly.entity_id
_entity_poly.type
_entity_poly.pdbx_seq_one_letter_code
_entity_poly.pdbx_strand_id
1 'polypeptide(L)'
;MPKGPITIQQRGTPTTLSTTPPRATSGAETPELQITSPTSPGSGGHLQEKKVRGLLKKVRAIEDLKMRLAGGEKLEDTQMKKIHSEDSVRNELNALGYTG
;
A
#
# COMPACT_ATOMS: atom_id res chain seq x y z
N MET A 1 30.68 22.33 -49.79
CA MET A 1 29.82 21.37 -50.50
C MET A 1 29.20 20.39 -49.49
N PRO A 2 28.05 20.71 -48.85
CA PRO A 2 27.32 19.74 -48.03
C PRO A 2 26.29 19.00 -48.89
N LYS A 3 26.34 17.66 -48.89
CA LYS A 3 25.28 16.81 -49.43
C LYS A 3 24.59 16.11 -48.26
N GLY A 4 23.29 16.36 -48.10
CA GLY A 4 22.40 15.57 -47.24
C GLY A 4 22.36 14.09 -47.71
N PRO A 5 21.61 13.19 -47.03
CA PRO A 5 20.15 13.31 -47.02
C PRO A 5 19.42 12.68 -45.79
N ILE A 6 18.08 12.69 -45.89
CA ILE A 6 17.11 11.71 -45.36
C ILE A 6 16.27 12.15 -44.14
N THR A 7 15.16 12.81 -44.49
CA THR A 7 13.77 12.60 -44.06
C THR A 7 13.49 11.39 -43.17
N ILE A 8 12.91 11.64 -41.99
CA ILE A 8 12.09 10.66 -41.26
C ILE A 8 10.70 11.27 -41.03
N GLN A 9 9.73 10.73 -41.77
CA GLN A 9 8.32 11.05 -41.76
C GLN A 9 7.58 10.11 -40.79
N GLN A 10 6.82 10.72 -39.88
CA GLN A 10 5.56 10.33 -39.21
C GLN A 10 5.09 8.86 -39.26
N ARG A 11 4.85 8.28 -38.07
CA ARG A 11 3.84 7.24 -37.77
C ARG A 11 3.40 7.50 -36.31
N GLY A 12 2.22 8.03 -36.02
CA GLY A 12 0.92 7.35 -36.08
C GLY A 12 0.40 7.23 -34.63
N THR A 13 -0.48 8.14 -34.20
CA THR A 13 -1.23 7.98 -32.95
C THR A 13 -2.49 7.18 -33.25
N PRO A 14 -2.69 5.99 -32.65
CA PRO A 14 -3.96 5.29 -32.80
C PRO A 14 -5.04 6.00 -31.98
N THR A 15 -5.95 6.66 -32.68
CA THR A 15 -7.32 6.89 -32.21
C THR A 15 -7.89 5.56 -31.72
N THR A 16 -8.09 5.43 -30.42
CA THR A 16 -8.88 4.35 -29.82
C THR A 16 -10.11 4.98 -29.15
N LEU A 17 -11.07 5.38 -29.99
CA LEU A 17 -12.46 5.55 -29.58
C LEU A 17 -13.14 4.20 -29.77
N SER A 18 -13.37 3.44 -28.70
CA SER A 18 -14.51 2.53 -28.51
C SER A 18 -14.38 1.73 -27.21
N THR A 19 -15.55 1.40 -26.66
CA THR A 19 -15.84 0.39 -25.63
C THR A 19 -16.21 0.94 -24.25
N THR A 20 -17.46 1.41 -24.15
CA THR A 20 -18.41 0.93 -23.11
C THR A 20 -18.60 -0.59 -23.27
N PRO A 21 -18.81 -1.43 -22.23
CA PRO A 21 -19.88 -1.33 -21.20
C PRO A 21 -19.40 -1.87 -19.80
N PRO A 22 -20.21 -2.27 -18.78
CA PRO A 22 -21.67 -2.26 -18.63
C PRO A 22 -22.21 -1.67 -17.30
N ARG A 23 -23.46 -1.20 -17.38
CA ARG A 23 -24.61 -1.52 -16.51
C ARG A 23 -24.40 -1.59 -14.98
N ALA A 24 -24.91 -0.53 -14.35
CA ALA A 24 -25.61 -0.43 -13.07
C ALA A 24 -25.94 -1.70 -12.25
N THR A 25 -25.66 -1.54 -10.95
CA THR A 25 -26.48 -1.87 -9.75
C THR A 25 -26.67 -3.32 -9.30
N SER A 26 -25.91 -3.68 -8.25
CA SER A 26 -26.38 -4.15 -6.92
C SER A 26 -25.16 -4.82 -6.26
N GLY A 27 -24.60 -4.34 -5.16
CA GLY A 27 -25.30 -4.18 -3.89
C GLY A 27 -25.04 -5.43 -3.05
N ALA A 28 -23.89 -5.51 -2.38
CA ALA A 28 -23.67 -6.35 -1.20
C ALA A 28 -22.35 -5.97 -0.50
N GLU A 29 -22.51 -5.52 0.74
CA GLU A 29 -21.52 -5.55 1.82
C GLU A 29 -20.29 -4.63 1.70
N THR A 30 -20.54 -3.38 2.09
CA THR A 30 -19.67 -2.67 3.03
C THR A 30 -19.26 -3.58 4.20
N PRO A 31 -17.98 -3.95 4.37
CA PRO A 31 -17.39 -3.75 5.67
C PRO A 31 -17.24 -2.24 5.80
N GLU A 32 -18.16 -1.62 6.54
CA GLU A 32 -17.96 -0.30 7.13
C GLU A 32 -16.73 -0.43 8.05
N LEU A 33 -15.54 -0.36 7.47
CA LEU A 33 -14.34 -0.05 8.22
C LEU A 33 -14.51 1.41 8.61
N GLN A 34 -15.20 1.60 9.73
CA GLN A 34 -15.11 2.79 10.56
C GLN A 34 -13.62 3.06 10.80
N ILE A 35 -13.02 3.87 9.93
CA ILE A 35 -11.77 4.54 10.23
C ILE A 35 -12.16 5.60 11.24
N THR A 36 -12.21 5.19 12.50
CA THR A 36 -12.33 6.09 13.64
C THR A 36 -11.19 7.11 13.53
N SER A 37 -11.60 8.35 13.37
CA SER A 37 -10.84 9.58 13.23
C SER A 37 -9.50 9.61 13.96
N PRO A 38 -8.38 10.01 13.33
CA PRO A 38 -7.28 10.59 14.08
C PRO A 38 -7.58 12.08 14.28
N THR A 39 -8.09 12.35 15.47
CA THR A 39 -7.93 13.57 16.27
C THR A 39 -6.80 14.51 15.82
N SER A 40 -7.19 15.74 15.51
CA SER A 40 -6.53 17.04 15.76
C SER A 40 -5.02 17.22 15.48
N PRO A 41 -4.62 18.09 14.52
CA PRO A 41 -3.22 18.38 14.26
C PRO A 41 -2.67 19.43 15.24
N GLY A 42 -2.07 18.97 16.35
CA GLY A 42 -1.07 19.74 17.08
C GLY A 42 0.29 19.54 16.42
N SER A 43 1.01 20.60 16.09
CA SER A 43 2.22 20.61 15.24
C SER A 43 3.40 19.70 15.69
N GLY A 44 3.33 19.06 16.87
CA GLY A 44 4.28 18.01 17.32
C GLY A 44 3.78 16.56 17.16
N GLY A 45 2.46 16.36 17.02
CA GLY A 45 1.83 15.03 16.89
C GLY A 45 1.95 14.43 15.49
N HIS A 46 2.03 15.26 14.44
CA HIS A 46 2.07 14.79 13.05
C HIS A 46 3.23 13.83 12.74
N LEU A 47 4.42 14.07 13.30
CA LEU A 47 5.57 13.17 13.10
C LEU A 47 5.39 11.83 13.83
N GLN A 48 4.89 11.86 15.06
CA GLN A 48 4.61 10.67 15.85
C GLN A 48 3.46 9.87 15.21
N GLU A 49 2.38 10.52 14.81
CA GLU A 49 1.26 9.90 14.09
C GLU A 49 1.71 9.26 12.78
N LYS A 50 2.55 9.93 11.99
CA LYS A 50 3.11 9.35 10.76
C LYS A 50 3.94 8.11 11.06
N LYS A 51 4.69 8.11 12.17
CA LYS A 51 5.46 6.95 12.64
C LYS A 51 4.54 5.82 13.12
N VAL A 52 3.53 6.12 13.93
CA VAL A 52 2.51 5.16 14.40
C VAL A 52 1.78 4.53 13.21
N ARG A 53 1.29 5.32 12.24
CA ARG A 53 0.64 4.80 11.02
C ARG A 53 1.59 3.94 10.20
N GLY A 54 2.87 4.31 10.11
CA GLY A 54 3.90 3.52 9.43
C GLY A 54 4.16 2.17 10.11
N LEU A 55 4.23 2.15 11.43
CA LEU A 55 4.41 0.93 12.22
C LEU A 55 3.17 0.03 12.17
N LEU A 56 1.95 0.59 12.25
CA LEU A 56 0.70 -0.16 12.08
C LEU A 56 0.64 -0.88 10.72
N LYS A 57 1.06 -0.20 9.65
CA LYS A 57 1.17 -0.84 8.33
C LYS A 57 2.16 -2.00 8.33
N LYS A 58 3.27 -1.90 9.07
CA LYS A 58 4.23 -3.01 9.22
C LYS A 58 3.60 -4.17 9.99
N VAL A 59 2.90 -3.91 11.09
CA VAL A 59 2.18 -4.96 11.86
C VAL A 59 1.21 -5.71 10.96
N ARG A 60 0.36 -4.99 10.21
CA ARG A 60 -0.58 -5.62 9.28
C ARG A 60 0.10 -6.46 8.21
N ALA A 61 1.17 -5.94 7.61
CA ALA A 61 1.94 -6.69 6.62
C ALA A 61 2.59 -7.95 7.22
N ILE A 62 2.98 -7.91 8.50
CA ILE A 62 3.51 -9.08 9.22
C ILE A 62 2.40 -10.09 9.51
N GLU A 63 1.22 -9.64 9.93
CA GLU A 63 0.06 -10.51 10.15
C GLU A 63 -0.35 -11.24 8.86
N ASP A 64 -0.37 -10.54 7.72
CA ASP A 64 -0.62 -11.16 6.41
C ASP A 64 0.42 -12.26 6.09
N LEU A 65 1.69 -12.04 6.42
CA LEU A 65 2.74 -13.07 6.26
C LEU A 65 2.51 -14.25 7.22
N LYS A 66 2.10 -14.01 8.47
CA LYS A 66 1.79 -15.07 9.43
C LYS A 66 0.59 -15.91 8.99
N MET A 67 -0.44 -15.30 8.40
CA MET A 67 -1.57 -16.02 7.83
C MET A 67 -1.15 -16.93 6.68
N ARG A 68 -0.26 -16.47 5.79
CA ARG A 68 0.29 -17.28 4.70
C ARG A 68 1.16 -18.43 5.21
N LEU A 69 2.01 -18.17 6.22
CA LEU A 69 2.81 -19.20 6.87
C LEU A 69 1.93 -20.27 7.51
N ALA A 70 0.86 -19.86 8.21
CA ALA A 70 -0.12 -20.78 8.79
C ALA A 70 -0.88 -21.57 7.71
N GLY A 71 -1.08 -20.98 6.52
CA GLY A 71 -1.60 -21.65 5.33
C GLY A 71 -0.62 -22.63 4.66
N GLY A 72 0.60 -22.79 5.17
CA GLY A 72 1.61 -23.68 4.62
C GLY A 72 2.36 -23.11 3.40
N GLU A 73 2.20 -21.81 3.10
CA GLU A 73 3.00 -21.13 2.08
C GLU A 73 4.46 -21.06 2.53
N LYS A 74 5.38 -21.47 1.65
CA LYS A 74 6.82 -21.31 1.92
C LYS A 74 7.19 -19.84 1.83
N LEU A 75 7.49 -19.24 2.97
CA LEU A 75 8.03 -17.89 3.05
C LEU A 75 9.56 -17.91 2.90
N GLU A 76 10.08 -16.90 2.21
CA GLU A 76 11.52 -16.66 2.10
C GLU A 76 12.08 -16.14 3.43
N ASP A 77 13.38 -16.33 3.71
CA ASP A 77 14.05 -15.87 4.94
C ASP A 77 13.81 -14.38 5.23
N THR A 78 13.72 -13.55 4.18
CA THR A 78 13.41 -12.13 4.31
C THR A 78 12.02 -11.88 4.89
N GLN A 79 11.03 -12.70 4.51
CA GLN A 79 9.67 -12.63 5.05
C GLN A 79 9.62 -13.18 6.48
N MET A 80 10.34 -14.26 6.77
CA MET A 80 10.48 -14.81 8.13
C MET A 80 11.12 -13.79 9.08
N LYS A 81 12.15 -13.05 8.63
CA LYS A 81 12.75 -11.95 9.38
C LYS A 81 11.73 -10.83 9.72
N LYS A 82 10.80 -10.52 8.82
CA LYS A 82 9.72 -9.56 9.09
C LYS A 82 8.80 -10.07 10.20
N ILE A 83 8.43 -11.35 10.16
CA ILE A 83 7.64 -11.99 11.21
C ILE A 83 8.37 -11.92 12.55
N HIS A 84 9.67 -12.21 12.60
CA HIS A 84 10.44 -12.09 13.84
C HIS A 84 10.60 -10.64 14.33
N SER A 85 10.49 -9.64 13.44
CA SER A 85 10.55 -8.23 13.84
C SER A 85 9.23 -7.69 14.43
N GLU A 86 8.17 -8.49 14.49
CA GLU A 86 6.85 -8.11 14.99
C GLU A 86 6.91 -7.50 16.40
N ASP A 87 7.60 -8.17 17.33
CA ASP A 87 7.76 -7.71 18.71
C ASP A 87 8.48 -6.35 18.76
N SER A 88 9.49 -6.14 17.92
CA SER A 88 10.18 -4.85 17.84
C SER A 88 9.24 -3.74 17.35
N VAL A 89 8.41 -4.03 16.34
CA VAL A 89 7.44 -3.07 15.79
C VAL A 89 6.35 -2.76 16.83
N ARG A 90 5.85 -3.76 17.55
CA ARG A 90 4.89 -3.56 18.65
C ARG A 90 5.49 -2.78 19.81
N ASN A 91 6.74 -3.06 20.18
CA ASN A 91 7.42 -2.32 21.23
C ASN A 91 7.63 -0.85 20.84
N GLU A 92 7.98 -0.56 19.58
CA GLU A 92 8.04 0.81 19.07
C GLU A 92 6.67 1.52 19.11
N LEU A 93 5.57 0.82 18.80
CA LEU A 93 4.21 1.36 18.93
C LEU A 93 3.90 1.69 20.40
N ASN A 94 4.19 0.78 21.32
CA ASN A 94 3.99 0.99 22.75
C ASN A 94 4.84 2.16 23.29
N ALA A 95 6.10 2.26 22.85
CA ALA A 95 6.99 3.38 23.20
C ALA A 95 6.48 4.74 22.70
N LEU A 96 5.68 4.77 21.64
CA LEU A 96 4.99 5.96 21.14
C LEU A 96 3.66 6.22 21.85
N GLY A 97 3.30 5.41 22.86
CA GLY A 97 2.04 5.51 23.59
C GLY A 97 0.84 4.97 22.81
N TYR A 98 1.07 4.17 21.77
CA TYR A 98 -0.02 3.50 21.06
C TYR A 98 -0.43 2.23 21.80
N THR A 99 -1.56 2.30 22.50
CA THR A 99 -2.24 1.16 23.13
C THR A 99 -3.49 0.85 22.33
N GLY A 100 -3.35 0.03 21.28
CA GLY A 100 -4.45 -0.49 20.46
C GLY A 100 -4.67 -1.97 20.71
#